data_AF-A0A445EQK5-F1
#
_entry.id   AF-A0A445EQK5-F1
#
_cell.length_a   1.000
_cell.length_b   1.000
_cell.length_c   1.000
_cell.angle_alpha   90.00
_cell.angle_beta   90.00
_cell.angle_gamma   90.00
#
_symmetry.space_group_name_H-M   'P 1'
#
loop_
_entity.id
_entity.type
_entity.pdbx_description
1 polymer ?
#
loop_
_entity_poly.entity_id
_entity_poly.type
_entity_poly.pdbx_seq_one_letter_code
_entity_poly.pdbx_strand_id
1 'polypeptide(L)' 'MIRIPAVLCETCPSGCLTLDCALGGGLPKGRIAEIFGPESSGKSTLALHAIADVQIIHLYNNNVLDVNMF' A
#
# COMPACT_ATOMS: atom_id res chain seq x y z
N MET A 1 -14.36 -7.22 2.58
CA MET A 1 -13.62 -8.50 2.62
C MET A 1 -12.77 -8.57 1.37
N ILE A 2 -11.49 -8.23 1.48
CA ILE A 2 -10.55 -8.26 0.35
C ILE A 2 -10.13 -9.73 0.17
N ARG A 3 -10.54 -10.36 -0.94
CA ARG A 3 -10.22 -11.76 -1.22
C ARG A 3 -8.98 -11.81 -2.12
N ILE A 4 -7.80 -11.90 -1.51
CA ILE A 4 -6.55 -12.09 -2.26
C ILE A 4 -6.12 -13.57 -2.13
N PRO A 5 -5.93 -14.30 -3.23
CA PRO A 5 -5.36 -15.65 -3.17
C PRO A 5 -3.92 -15.56 -2.65
N ALA A 6 -3.58 -16.41 -1.68
CA ALA A 6 -2.23 -16.52 -1.11
C ALA A 6 -1.26 -17.09 -2.15
N VAL A 7 -0.63 -16.20 -2.91
CA VAL A 7 0.52 -16.50 -3.77
C VAL A 7 1.66 -15.64 -3.24
N LEU A 8 2.88 -16.18 -3.14
CA LEU A 8 4.08 -15.44 -2.72
C LEU A 8 4.38 -14.36 -3.77
N CYS A 9 3.73 -13.21 -3.62
CA CYS A 9 3.68 -12.10 -4.57
C CYS A 9 4.43 -10.93 -3.94
N GLU A 10 5.17 -10.17 -4.74
CA GLU A 10 5.69 -8.90 -4.27
C GLU A 10 4.53 -8.00 -3.83
N THR A 11 4.63 -7.40 -2.64
CA THR A 11 3.64 -6.48 -2.11
C THR A 11 4.18 -5.06 -2.03
N CYS A 12 3.27 -4.09 -2.01
CA CYS A 12 3.51 -2.71 -1.66
C CYS A 12 2.77 -2.38 -0.35
N PRO A 13 3.36 -1.59 0.55
CA PRO A 13 2.67 -1.17 1.75
C PRO A 13 1.46 -0.29 1.42
N SER A 14 0.41 -0.39 2.25
CA SER A 14 -0.83 0.38 2.07
C SER A 14 -0.85 1.68 2.89
N GLY A 15 0.24 2.02 3.59
CA GLY A 15 0.29 3.06 4.62
C GLY A 15 -0.49 2.74 5.90
N CYS A 16 -0.92 1.48 6.08
CA CYS A 16 -1.66 1.05 7.27
C CYS A 16 -1.21 -0.34 7.70
N LEU A 17 -0.43 -0.39 8.79
CA LEU A 17 0.16 -1.64 9.30
C LEU A 17 -0.89 -2.74 9.54
N THR A 18 -2.03 -2.39 10.12
CA THR A 18 -3.09 -3.37 10.41
C THR A 18 -3.69 -3.97 9.13
N LEU A 19 -3.81 -3.17 8.07
CA LEU A 19 -4.28 -3.65 6.77
C LEU A 19 -3.22 -4.50 6.09
N ASP A 20 -1.95 -4.09 6.14
CA ASP A 20 -0.84 -4.85 5.58
C ASP A 20 -0.72 -6.23 6.24
N CYS A 21 -0.87 -6.31 7.56
CA CYS A 21 -0.93 -7.58 8.29
C CYS A 21 -2.14 -8.43 7.85
N ALA A 22 -3.32 -7.83 7.69
CA ALA A 22 -4.53 -8.54 7.26
C ALA A 22 -4.42 -9.07 5.81
N LEU A 23 -3.66 -8.39 4.95
CA LEU A 23 -3.41 -8.79 3.57
C LEU A 23 -2.22 -9.74 3.40
N GLY A 24 -1.48 -10.03 4.47
CA GLY A 24 -0.31 -10.91 4.43
C GLY A 24 0.96 -10.24 3.88
N GLY A 25 1.12 -8.93 4.13
CA GLY A 25 2.30 -8.14 3.74
C GLY A 25 2.01 -6.92 2.88
N GLY A 26 0.74 -6.60 2.63
CA GLY A 26 0.31 -5.41 1.90
C GLY A 26 -0.41 -5.68 0.58
N LEU A 27 -0.47 -4.66 -0.27
CA LEU A 27 -1.16 -4.70 -1.56
C LEU A 27 -0.33 -5.47 -2.60
N PRO A 28 -0.88 -6.50 -3.27
CA PRO A 28 -0.14 -7.26 -4.26
C PRO A 28 0.18 -6.44 -5.51
N LYS A 29 1.44 -6.43 -5.94
CA LYS A 29 1.85 -5.78 -7.19
C LYS A 29 1.30 -6.52 -8.41
N GLY A 30 1.00 -5.77 -9.48
CA GLY A 30 0.49 -6.32 -10.73
C GLY A 30 -0.93 -6.91 -10.65
N ARG A 31 -1.67 -6.58 -9.60
CA ARG A 31 -3.06 -7.01 -9.38
C ARG A 31 -3.98 -5.80 -9.24
N ILE A 32 -5.25 -6.01 -9.52
CA ILE A 32 -6.30 -5.02 -9.29
C ILE A 32 -6.86 -5.24 -7.88
N ALA A 33 -6.89 -4.17 -7.08
CA ALA A 33 -7.50 -4.14 -5.76
C ALA A 33 -8.65 -3.12 -5.74
N GLU A 34 -9.75 -3.49 -5.08
CA GLU A 34 -10.93 -2.63 -4.94
C GLU A 34 -11.10 -2.22 -3.47
N ILE A 35 -11.24 -0.91 -3.23
CA ILE A 35 -11.50 -0.34 -1.91
C ILE A 35 -12.92 0.25 -1.93
N PHE A 36 -13.85 -0.41 -1.23
CA PHE A 36 -15.25 0.00 -1.16
C PHE A 36 -15.68 0.38 0.26
N GLY A 37 -16.73 1.18 0.38
CA GLY A 37 -17.26 1.64 1.66
C GLY A 37 -18.04 2.96 1.58
N PRO A 38 -18.72 3.34 2.68
CA PRO A 38 -19.56 4.54 2.76
C PRO A 38 -18.81 5.83 2.39
N GLU A 39 -19.53 6.86 1.98
CA GLU A 39 -18.93 8.19 1.80
C GLU A 39 -18.21 8.63 3.09
N SER A 40 -17.09 9.35 2.95
CA SER A 40 -16.26 9.79 4.08
C SER A 40 -15.58 8.68 4.91
N SER A 41 -15.64 7.40 4.49
CA SER A 41 -14.99 6.29 5.21
C SER A 41 -13.46 6.19 5.04
N GLY A 42 -12.80 7.21 4.46
CA GLY A 42 -11.35 7.22 4.28
C GLY A 42 -10.79 6.44 3.08
N LYS A 43 -11.63 6.00 2.12
CA LYS A 43 -11.19 5.24 0.93
C LYS A 43 -10.13 5.98 0.11
N SER A 44 -10.40 7.26 -0.22
CA SER A 44 -9.49 8.10 -1.00
C SER A 44 -8.20 8.37 -0.21
N THR A 45 -8.32 8.56 1.11
CA THR A 45 -7.17 8.73 1.99
C THR A 45 -6.27 7.50 1.98
N LEU A 46 -6.84 6.30 2.12
CA LEU A 46 -6.08 5.04 2.05
C LEU A 46 -5.37 4.88 0.69
N ALA A 47 -6.07 5.20 -0.42
CA ALA A 47 -5.47 5.14 -1.74
C ALA A 47 -4.29 6.12 -1.89
N LEU A 48 -4.41 7.34 -1.37
CA LEU A 48 -3.34 8.33 -1.37
C LEU A 48 -2.14 7.89 -0.53
N HIS A 49 -2.37 7.27 0.63
CA HIS A 49 -1.30 6.70 1.46
C HIS A 49 -0.53 5.60 0.72
N ALA A 50 -1.24 4.67 0.07
CA ALA A 50 -0.61 3.63 -0.75
C ALA A 50 0.23 4.22 -1.91
N ILE A 51 -0.24 5.30 -2.55
CA ILE A 51 0.53 6.00 -3.59
C ILE A 51 1.78 6.65 -3.01
N ALA A 52 1.66 7.35 -1.88
CA ALA A 52 2.76 8.04 -1.23
C ALA A 52 3.88 7.06 -0.82
N ASP A 53 3.52 5.93 -0.22
CA ASP A 53 4.48 4.89 0.18
C ASP A 53 5.25 4.33 -1.02
N VAL A 54 4.55 4.06 -2.14
CA VAL A 54 5.20 3.60 -3.37
C VAL A 54 6.15 4.66 -3.93
N GLN A 55 5.77 5.94 -3.88
CA GLN A 55 6.64 7.05 -4.30
C GLN A 55 7.89 7.15 -3.43
N ILE A 56 7.77 7.04 -2.11
CA ILE A 56 8.90 7.08 -1.17
C ILE A 56 9.88 5.94 -1.48
N ILE A 57 9.38 4.71 -1.61
CA ILE A 57 10.21 3.55 -1.94
C ILE A 57 10.92 3.76 -3.30
N HIS A 58 10.21 4.28 -4.30
CA HIS A 58 10.80 4.58 -5.60
C HIS A 58 11.93 5.60 -5.51
N LEU A 59 11.73 6.68 -4.75
CA LEU A 59 12.72 7.73 -4.61
C LEU A 59 13.95 7.29 -3.80
N TYR A 60 13.75 6.46 -2.77
CA TYR A 60 14.83 5.81 -2.02
C TYR A 60 15.68 4.92 -2.92
N ASN A 61 15.05 4.06 -3.71
CA ASN A 61 15.75 3.15 -4.63
C ASN A 61 16.57 3.86 -5.71
N ASN A 62 16.21 5.11 -6.04
CA ASN A 62 16.93 5.93 -7.01
C ASN A 62 17.96 6.87 -6.35
N ASN A 63 18.25 6.72 -5.06
CA ASN A 63 19.13 7.61 -4.28
C ASN A 63 18.73 9.10 -4.37
N VAL A 64 17.43 9.38 -4.59
CA VAL A 64 16.89 10.74 -4.70
C VAL A 64 16.49 11.27 -3.33
N LEU A 65 16.10 10.39 -2.40
CA LEU A 65 15.72 10.75 -1.04
C LEU A 65 16.48 9.91 -0.01
N ASP A 66 17.07 10.59 0.97
CA ASP A 66 17.55 9.98 2.20
C ASP A 66 16.39 10.00 3.23
N VAL A 67 15.84 8.82 3.50
CA VAL A 67 14.73 8.64 4.45
C VAL A 67 15.15 8.78 5.91
N ASN A 68 16.44 8.98 6.20
CA ASN A 68 16.93 9.24 7.55
C ASN A 68 16.58 10.65 8.09
N MET A 69 15.78 11.44 7.36
CA MET A 69 15.42 12.82 7.74
C MET A 69 13.98 12.99 8.26
N PHE A 70 13.20 11.90 8.42
CA PHE A 70 11.90 11.91 9.11
C PHE A 70 11.76 10.76 10.10
#